data_AF-A0A2H9LED2-F1
#
_entry.id   AF-A0A2H9LED2-F1
#
_cell.length_a   1.000
_cell.length_b   1.000
_cell.length_c   1.000
_cell.angle_alpha   90.00
_cell.angle_beta   90.00
_cell.angle_gamma   90.00
#
_symmetry.space_group_name_H-M   'P 1'
#
loop_
_entity.id
_entity.type
_entity.pdbx_description
1 polymer ?
#
loop_
_entity_poly.entity_id
_entity_poly.type
_entity_poly.pdbx_seq_one_letter_code
_entity_poly.pdbx_strand_id
1 'polypeptide(L)'
;MIEKYFVKQAIKKLDLERFFEKHFARAGFNSLYIVKTPVSTRLVVSVARPGIAIGYSGKAIKGIGQIVEEKFGIKNPHIEIKSVEDPEYNVKYIVQTIVNDLEKGINWKQVAYKAVKSLSDMPIMGFELIFKGKMMSKGGRKQKYRFVSGYLKAIGDQTKLVKQTMAAAYTKSGAIGVRLRLVPPNTLFPDKIGEKEISNAIKGDVKKIIIEDLTQKEPEKESEKELEKKEKVVEYKPEESKKEEKKKPKKEEKVVEPEKEVSKEKKQEVIKEKIVEHKKETKEEKKEEPKKEEKKENKAETKSIKKDESLQKDVKTIAKK
;
A
#
# COMPACT_ATOMS: atom_id res chain seq x y z
N MET A 1 2.27 15.28 41.43
CA MET A 1 2.91 16.17 40.43
C MET A 1 3.28 15.42 39.13
N ILE A 2 3.72 14.17 39.23
CA ILE A 2 4.11 13.31 38.10
C ILE A 2 2.93 13.00 37.15
N GLU A 3 1.75 12.69 37.69
CA GLU A 3 0.54 12.41 36.89
C GLU A 3 0.15 13.58 35.98
N LYS A 4 0.17 14.81 36.51
CA LYS A 4 -0.13 16.03 35.73
C LYS A 4 0.84 16.21 34.57
N TYR A 5 2.11 15.84 34.75
CA TYR A 5 3.09 15.85 33.67
C TYR A 5 2.73 14.83 32.58
N PHE A 6 2.45 13.58 32.93
CA PHE A 6 2.07 12.54 31.97
C PHE A 6 0.81 12.90 31.19
N VAL A 7 -0.22 13.41 31.87
CA VAL A 7 -1.46 13.87 31.23
C VAL A 7 -1.18 15.00 30.24
N LYS A 8 -0.36 15.99 30.63
CA LYS A 8 0.03 17.09 29.73
C LYS A 8 0.79 16.59 28.50
N GLN A 9 1.66 15.59 28.65
CA GLN A 9 2.37 14.99 27.52
C GLN A 9 1.43 14.20 26.60
N ALA A 10 0.48 13.45 27.16
CA ALA A 10 -0.51 12.70 26.40
C ALA A 10 -1.41 13.62 25.58
N ILE A 11 -1.88 14.73 26.17
CA ILE A 11 -2.69 15.75 25.46
C ILE A 11 -1.90 16.32 24.28
N LYS A 12 -0.64 16.72 24.51
CA LYS A 12 0.23 17.23 23.43
C LYS A 12 0.42 16.22 22.30
N LYS A 13 0.63 14.94 22.63
CA LYS A 13 0.76 13.88 21.63
C LYS A 13 -0.52 13.73 20.80
N LEU A 14 -1.68 13.71 21.46
CA LEU A 14 -2.98 13.58 20.81
C LEU A 14 -3.28 14.77 19.89
N ASP A 15 -2.95 15.98 20.31
CA ASP A 15 -3.15 17.17 19.48
C ASP A 15 -2.25 17.16 18.23
N LEU A 16 -1.00 16.68 18.36
CA LEU A 16 -0.11 16.46 17.23
C LEU A 16 -0.65 15.38 16.29
N GLU A 17 -1.12 14.25 16.81
CA GLU A 17 -1.73 13.18 16.01
C GLU A 17 -2.93 13.68 15.21
N ARG A 18 -3.84 14.44 15.83
CA ARG A 18 -4.98 15.06 15.15
C ARG A 18 -4.55 16.06 14.08
N PHE A 19 -3.49 16.81 14.33
CA PHE A 19 -2.94 17.75 13.38
C PHE A 19 -2.38 17.03 12.15
N PHE A 20 -1.52 16.03 12.36
CA PHE A 20 -0.95 15.23 11.27
C PHE A 20 -2.00 14.43 10.51
N GLU A 21 -3.03 13.91 11.17
CA GLU A 21 -4.13 13.20 10.52
C GLU A 21 -4.88 14.09 9.53
N LYS A 22 -5.08 15.38 9.85
CA LYS A 22 -5.70 16.35 8.94
C LYS A 22 -4.79 16.71 7.77
N HIS A 23 -3.52 17.02 8.03
CA HIS A 23 -2.57 17.45 6.98
C HIS A 23 -2.15 16.31 6.05
N PHE A 24 -2.02 15.09 6.58
CA PHE A 24 -1.66 13.88 5.82
C PHE A 24 -2.87 13.02 5.44
N ALA A 25 -4.08 13.57 5.41
CA ALA A 25 -5.29 12.84 4.99
C ALA A 25 -5.13 12.18 3.61
N ARG A 26 -4.48 12.88 2.66
CA ARG A 26 -4.21 12.37 1.31
C ARG A 26 -3.06 11.35 1.24
N ALA A 27 -2.08 11.45 2.14
CA ALA A 27 -0.93 10.55 2.19
C ALA A 27 -1.21 9.27 3.00
N GLY A 28 -2.28 9.25 3.79
CA GLY A 28 -2.69 8.11 4.61
C GLY A 28 -1.88 8.00 5.89
N PHE A 29 -2.13 8.90 6.85
CA PHE A 29 -1.54 8.85 8.19
C PHE A 29 -1.89 7.55 8.92
N ASN A 30 -0.92 6.94 9.59
CA ASN A 30 -1.11 5.76 10.43
C ASN A 30 -0.84 6.07 11.91
N SER A 31 0.42 6.38 12.24
CA SER A 31 0.87 6.61 13.61
C SER A 31 1.96 7.68 13.69
N LEU A 32 2.11 8.25 14.89
CA LEU A 32 3.13 9.23 15.23
C LEU A 32 3.95 8.73 16.42
N TYR A 33 5.27 8.72 16.26
CA TYR A 33 6.20 8.50 17.36
C TYR A 33 7.00 9.77 17.63
N ILE A 34 7.02 10.18 18.90
CA ILE A 34 7.71 11.39 19.34
C ILE A 34 8.93 10.96 20.15
N VAL A 35 10.11 11.28 19.64
CA VAL A 35 11.39 11.08 20.34
C VAL A 35 11.91 12.45 20.73
N LYS A 36 11.99 12.69 22.03
CA LYS A 36 12.51 13.96 22.55
C LYS A 36 14.00 13.80 22.82
N THR A 37 14.80 14.63 22.17
CA THR A 37 16.19 14.82 22.54
C THR A 37 16.34 16.20 23.19
N PRO A 38 17.37 16.44 24.02
CA PRO A 38 17.60 17.74 24.65
C PRO A 38 17.74 18.88 23.62
N VAL A 39 18.29 18.57 22.45
CA VAL A 39 18.57 19.53 21.38
C VAL A 39 17.36 19.74 20.47
N SER A 40 16.63 18.67 20.16
CA SER A 40 15.54 18.72 19.18
C SER A 40 14.50 17.63 19.38
N THR A 41 13.30 17.84 18.83
CA THR A 41 12.24 16.81 18.89
C THR A 41 12.10 16.12 17.54
N ARG A 42 12.36 14.81 17.50
CA ARG A 42 12.20 13.99 16.30
C ARG A 42 10.78 13.42 16.26
N LEU A 43 10.06 13.74 15.21
CA LEU A 43 8.69 13.30 14.93
C LEU A 43 8.74 12.28 13.81
N VAL A 44 8.57 11.01 14.14
CA VAL A 44 8.54 9.91 13.18
C VAL A 44 7.09 9.64 12.81
N VAL A 45 6.72 9.99 11.58
CA VAL A 45 5.37 9.86 11.04
C VAL A 45 5.31 8.66 10.10
N SER A 46 4.47 7.68 10.42
CA SER A 46 4.23 6.53 9.55
C SER A 46 3.07 6.82 8.61
N VAL A 47 3.32 6.74 7.29
CA VAL A 47 2.34 7.04 6.23
C VAL A 47 2.27 5.92 5.21
N ALA A 48 1.13 5.78 4.53
CA ALA A 48 0.96 4.82 3.44
C ALA A 48 1.70 5.23 2.16
N ARG A 49 1.73 6.53 1.83
CA ARG A 49 2.37 7.08 0.63
C ARG A 49 3.37 8.19 0.97
N PRO A 50 4.67 7.89 1.16
CA PRO A 50 5.67 8.87 1.59
C PRO A 50 5.89 10.01 0.59
N GLY A 51 5.84 9.71 -0.73
CA GLY A 51 6.04 10.73 -1.76
C GLY A 51 5.04 11.89 -1.69
N ILE A 52 3.77 11.59 -1.38
CA ILE A 52 2.73 12.61 -1.22
C ILE A 52 2.94 13.40 0.08
N ALA A 53 3.41 12.75 1.14
CA ALA A 53 3.66 13.40 2.44
C ALA A 53 4.86 14.38 2.40
N ILE A 54 5.93 14.05 1.67
CA ILE A 54 7.10 14.92 1.50
C ILE A 54 6.72 16.16 0.66
N GLY A 55 5.89 15.95 -0.36
CA GLY A 55 5.53 16.95 -1.36
C GLY A 55 6.68 17.27 -2.33
N TYR A 56 6.47 18.24 -3.21
CA TYR A 56 7.48 18.61 -4.20
C TYR A 56 8.70 19.26 -3.53
N SER A 57 9.89 18.68 -3.72
CA SER A 57 11.16 19.17 -3.16
C SER A 57 11.15 19.36 -1.63
N GLY A 58 10.30 18.63 -0.90
CA GLY A 58 10.18 18.76 0.56
C GLY A 58 9.52 20.07 1.04
N LYS A 59 8.84 20.83 0.16
CA LYS A 59 8.15 22.07 0.57
C LYS A 59 7.04 21.80 1.59
N ALA A 60 6.26 20.74 1.40
CA ALA A 60 5.14 20.42 2.28
C ALA A 60 5.62 20.06 3.70
N ILE A 61 6.65 19.22 3.83
CA ILE A 61 7.18 18.85 5.15
C ILE A 61 7.85 20.04 5.86
N LYS A 62 8.54 20.94 5.14
CA LYS A 62 9.11 22.17 5.72
C LYS A 62 8.03 23.11 6.24
N GLY A 63 6.96 23.31 5.47
CA GLY A 63 5.82 24.12 5.90
C GLY A 63 5.11 23.52 7.13
N ILE A 64 4.93 22.19 7.14
CA ILE A 64 4.36 21.50 8.31
C ILE A 64 5.28 21.65 9.54
N GLY A 65 6.60 21.58 9.36
CA GLY A 65 7.57 21.82 10.44
C GLY A 65 7.42 23.18 11.08
N GLN A 66 7.29 24.25 10.28
CA GLN A 66 7.08 25.62 10.75
C GLN A 66 5.77 25.76 11.53
N ILE A 67 4.67 25.21 10.99
CA ILE A 67 3.36 25.24 11.67
C ILE A 67 3.41 24.48 13.00
N VAL A 68 4.17 23.38 13.07
CA VAL A 68 4.32 22.61 14.32
C VAL A 68 5.09 23.41 15.38
N GLU A 69 6.14 24.11 14.97
CA GLU A 69 6.92 24.97 15.85
C GLU A 69 6.06 26.12 16.41
N GLU A 70 5.33 26.84 15.54
CA GLU A 70 4.47 27.96 15.92
C GLU A 70 3.30 27.52 16.82
N LYS A 71 2.60 26.44 16.44
CA LYS A 71 1.35 26.04 17.10
C LYS A 71 1.58 25.27 18.40
N PHE A 72 2.62 24.45 18.46
CA PHE A 72 2.87 23.56 19.60
C PHE A 72 4.03 23.99 20.48
N GLY A 73 4.79 25.03 20.08
CA GLY A 73 5.93 25.55 20.83
C GLY A 73 7.05 24.52 21.00
N ILE A 74 7.22 23.64 20.00
CA ILE A 74 8.27 22.62 20.00
C ILE A 74 9.50 23.23 19.35
N LYS A 75 10.59 23.38 20.12
CA LYS A 75 11.86 23.89 19.59
C LYS A 75 12.44 22.88 18.59
N ASN A 76 12.74 23.35 17.38
CA ASN A 76 13.40 22.57 16.33
C ASN A 76 12.77 21.19 16.06
N PRO A 77 11.56 21.12 15.47
CA PRO A 77 10.94 19.84 15.13
C PRO A 77 11.60 19.23 13.88
N HIS A 78 12.18 18.03 14.02
CA HIS A 78 12.65 17.24 12.88
C HIS A 78 11.62 16.18 12.52
N ILE A 79 10.96 16.35 11.37
CA ILE A 79 9.95 15.41 10.89
C ILE A 79 10.63 14.38 9.99
N GLU A 80 10.50 13.11 10.35
CA GLU A 80 10.93 11.96 9.57
C GLU A 80 9.71 11.18 9.11
N ILE A 81 9.64 10.87 7.81
CA ILE A 81 8.53 10.12 7.23
C ILE A 81 8.98 8.67 7.03
N LYS A 82 8.26 7.73 7.63
CA LYS A 82 8.44 6.29 7.42
C LYS A 82 7.28 5.72 6.63
N SER A 83 7.56 4.77 5.74
CA SER A 83 6.51 4.00 5.07
C SER A 83 5.95 2.96 6.02
N VAL A 84 4.64 2.71 5.93
CA VAL A 84 4.04 1.50 6.48
C VAL A 84 4.44 0.31 5.59
N GLU A 85 4.71 -0.84 6.20
CA GLU A 85 5.06 -2.09 5.49
C GLU A 85 3.95 -2.50 4.51
N ASP A 86 2.72 -2.61 5.00
CA ASP A 86 1.54 -2.92 4.19
C ASP A 86 0.58 -1.72 4.13
N PRO A 87 0.66 -0.86 3.09
CA PRO A 87 -0.22 0.28 2.94
C PRO A 87 -1.68 -0.13 2.65
N GLU A 88 -1.89 -1.31 2.08
CA GLU A 88 -3.21 -1.83 1.71
C GLU A 88 -4.09 -2.11 2.93
N TYR A 89 -3.51 -2.60 4.04
CA TYR A 89 -4.24 -2.84 5.29
C TYR A 89 -4.39 -1.59 6.17
N ASN A 90 -3.99 -0.41 5.69
CA ASN A 90 -4.18 0.84 6.41
C ASN A 90 -5.63 1.34 6.25
N VAL A 91 -6.46 1.02 7.23
CA VAL A 91 -7.89 1.35 7.24
C VAL A 91 -8.13 2.87 7.15
N LYS A 92 -7.29 3.70 7.78
CA LYS A 92 -7.43 5.17 7.72
C LYS A 92 -7.28 5.67 6.29
N TYR A 93 -6.29 5.15 5.57
CA TYR A 93 -6.05 5.51 4.17
C TYR A 93 -7.19 5.09 3.24
N ILE A 94 -7.71 3.86 3.41
CA ILE A 94 -8.86 3.37 2.61
C ILE A 94 -10.08 4.25 2.84
N VAL A 95 -10.43 4.54 4.10
CA VAL A 95 -11.61 5.37 4.41
C VAL A 95 -11.45 6.79 3.89
N GLN A 96 -10.27 7.40 4.00
CA GLN A 96 -10.01 8.72 3.41
C GLN A 96 -10.17 8.71 1.89
N THR A 97 -9.77 7.63 1.22
CA THR A 97 -9.97 7.49 -0.23
C THR A 97 -11.46 7.44 -0.59
N ILE A 98 -12.26 6.69 0.19
CA ILE A 98 -13.72 6.64 0.03
C ILE A 98 -14.36 8.02 0.27
N VAL A 99 -13.95 8.72 1.32
CA VAL A 99 -14.43 10.07 1.65
C VAL A 99 -14.13 11.03 0.50
N ASN A 100 -12.90 11.05 0.00
CA ASN A 100 -12.51 11.90 -1.13
C ASN A 100 -13.34 11.60 -2.39
N ASP A 101 -13.63 10.33 -2.67
CA ASP A 101 -14.47 9.95 -3.82
C ASP A 101 -15.94 10.38 -3.64
N LEU A 102 -16.47 10.38 -2.41
CA LEU A 102 -17.80 10.92 -2.10
C LEU A 102 -17.84 12.45 -2.19
N GLU A 103 -16.81 13.15 -1.71
CA GLU A 103 -16.71 14.62 -1.75
C GLU A 103 -16.56 15.15 -3.18
N LYS A 104 -15.92 14.39 -4.07
CA LYS A 104 -15.91 14.67 -5.51
C LYS A 104 -17.30 14.57 -6.17
N GLY A 105 -18.31 14.05 -5.47
CA GLY A 105 -19.66 13.91 -5.99
C GLY A 105 -19.91 12.65 -6.83
N ILE A 106 -19.03 11.65 -6.75
CA ILE A 106 -19.28 10.35 -7.38
C ILE A 106 -20.46 9.69 -6.67
N ASN A 107 -21.34 9.00 -7.41
CA ASN A 107 -22.50 8.35 -6.83
C ASN A 107 -22.07 7.37 -5.73
N TRP A 108 -22.69 7.48 -4.55
CA TRP A 108 -22.33 6.69 -3.38
C TRP A 108 -22.36 5.18 -3.63
N LYS A 109 -23.28 4.70 -4.49
CA LYS A 109 -23.35 3.28 -4.87
C LYS A 109 -22.10 2.83 -5.63
N GLN A 110 -21.64 3.64 -6.57
CA GLN A 110 -20.43 3.34 -7.34
C GLN A 110 -19.20 3.33 -6.42
N VAL A 111 -19.09 4.31 -5.52
CA VAL A 111 -18.00 4.36 -4.54
C VAL A 111 -18.05 3.13 -3.62
N ALA A 112 -19.23 2.75 -3.15
CA ALA A 112 -19.41 1.58 -2.29
C ALA A 112 -19.01 0.28 -2.99
N TYR A 113 -19.49 0.02 -4.20
CA TYR A 113 -19.12 -1.21 -4.93
C TYR A 113 -17.65 -1.22 -5.33
N LYS A 114 -17.08 -0.08 -5.71
CA LYS A 114 -15.63 0.06 -5.97
C LYS A 114 -14.82 -0.27 -4.70
N ALA A 115 -15.23 0.23 -3.55
CA ALA A 115 -14.57 -0.04 -2.27
C ALA A 115 -14.70 -1.51 -1.86
N VAL A 116 -15.89 -2.10 -1.97
CA VAL A 116 -16.12 -3.53 -1.68
C VAL A 116 -15.27 -4.40 -2.59
N LYS A 117 -15.23 -4.11 -3.90
CA LYS A 117 -14.40 -4.84 -4.85
C LYS A 117 -12.91 -4.74 -4.46
N SER A 118 -12.42 -3.53 -4.22
CA SER A 118 -11.04 -3.30 -3.80
C SER A 118 -10.67 -4.02 -2.49
N LEU A 119 -11.62 -4.14 -1.55
CA LEU A 119 -11.39 -4.85 -0.28
C LEU A 119 -11.43 -6.37 -0.46
N SER A 120 -12.31 -6.88 -1.32
CA SER A 120 -12.39 -8.31 -1.63
C SER A 120 -11.18 -8.81 -2.44
N ASP A 121 -10.59 -7.95 -3.27
CA ASP A 121 -9.39 -8.27 -4.05
C ASP A 121 -8.12 -8.33 -3.17
N MET A 122 -8.13 -7.68 -2.00
CA MET A 122 -7.04 -7.73 -1.03
C MET A 122 -7.08 -9.04 -0.22
N PRO A 123 -5.92 -9.63 0.14
CA PRO A 123 -5.91 -10.80 1.00
C PRO A 123 -6.22 -10.38 2.45
N ILE A 124 -7.49 -10.45 2.83
CA ILE A 124 -7.96 -10.16 4.19
C ILE A 124 -8.88 -11.27 4.70
N MET A 125 -8.95 -11.42 6.02
CA MET A 125 -9.80 -12.44 6.62
C MET A 125 -11.29 -12.04 6.59
N GLY A 126 -11.57 -10.75 6.70
CA GLY A 126 -12.92 -10.20 6.57
C GLY A 126 -12.98 -8.69 6.82
N PHE A 127 -14.10 -8.09 6.42
CA PHE A 127 -14.38 -6.67 6.62
C PHE A 127 -15.86 -6.37 6.82
N GLU A 128 -16.14 -5.26 7.50
CA GLU A 128 -17.46 -4.62 7.59
C GLU A 128 -17.31 -3.15 7.17
N LEU A 129 -17.96 -2.78 6.06
CA LEU A 129 -18.03 -1.40 5.56
C LEU A 129 -19.46 -0.88 5.70
N ILE A 130 -19.62 0.26 6.38
CA ILE A 130 -20.92 0.89 6.64
C ILE A 130 -20.92 2.30 6.11
N PHE A 131 -21.94 2.63 5.32
CA PHE A 131 -22.30 4.00 4.96
C PHE A 131 -23.57 4.40 5.70
N LYS A 132 -23.54 5.55 6.37
CA LYS A 132 -24.68 6.08 7.12
C LYS A 132 -24.81 7.57 6.86
N GLY A 133 -25.95 8.03 6.35
CA GLY A 133 -26.16 9.46 6.14
C GLY A 133 -27.31 9.77 5.22
N LYS A 134 -27.37 11.03 4.78
CA LYS A 134 -28.33 11.47 3.77
C LYS A 134 -27.78 11.11 2.40
N MET A 135 -28.32 10.04 1.83
CA MET A 135 -27.90 9.52 0.53
C MET A 135 -28.80 10.08 -0.56
N MET A 136 -28.29 10.11 -1.80
CA MET A 136 -28.97 10.70 -2.96
C MET A 136 -30.24 9.93 -3.42
N SER A 137 -30.81 9.06 -2.58
CA SER A 137 -32.08 8.41 -2.87
C SER A 137 -33.23 9.42 -2.78
N LYS A 138 -34.26 9.23 -3.62
CA LYS A 138 -35.48 10.06 -3.64
C LYS A 138 -36.06 10.15 -2.22
N GLY A 139 -36.10 11.37 -1.65
CA GLY A 139 -36.76 11.67 -0.38
C GLY A 139 -35.86 12.18 0.76
N GLY A 140 -34.53 12.30 0.58
CA GLY A 140 -33.66 13.00 1.54
C GLY A 140 -33.57 12.37 2.94
N ARG A 141 -34.04 11.12 3.09
CA ARG A 141 -34.03 10.39 4.37
C ARG A 141 -32.64 9.85 4.68
N LYS A 142 -32.35 9.72 5.98
CA LYS A 142 -31.15 9.02 6.45
C LYS A 142 -31.28 7.52 6.13
N GLN A 143 -30.27 6.95 5.50
CA GLN A 143 -30.19 5.51 5.22
C GLN A 143 -28.89 4.94 5.78
N LYS A 144 -28.90 3.62 6.00
CA LYS A 144 -27.72 2.85 6.43
C LYS A 144 -27.56 1.68 5.48
N TYR A 145 -26.40 1.60 4.82
CA TYR A 145 -26.00 0.45 4.03
C TYR A 145 -24.80 -0.20 4.69
N ARG A 146 -24.87 -1.52 4.81
CA ARG A 146 -23.84 -2.35 5.43
C ARG A 146 -23.42 -3.41 4.42
N PHE A 147 -22.12 -3.48 4.16
CA PHE A 147 -21.47 -4.52 3.37
C PHE A 147 -20.55 -5.31 4.30
N VAL A 148 -20.72 -6.62 4.35
CA VAL A 148 -19.92 -7.52 5.18
C VAL A 148 -19.44 -8.66 4.30
N SER A 149 -18.18 -9.02 4.44
CA SER A 149 -17.60 -10.21 3.81
C SER A 149 -16.55 -10.83 4.71
N GLY A 150 -16.41 -12.16 4.67
CA GLY A 150 -15.43 -12.90 5.43
C GLY A 150 -15.72 -12.99 6.94
N TYR A 151 -14.66 -13.16 7.72
CA TYR A 151 -14.71 -13.38 9.16
C TYR A 151 -14.34 -12.12 9.94
N LEU A 152 -15.22 -11.74 10.87
CA LEU A 152 -15.05 -10.55 11.70
C LEU A 152 -15.57 -10.81 13.11
N LYS A 153 -14.73 -10.60 14.12
CA LYS A 153 -15.16 -10.64 15.53
C LYS A 153 -15.80 -9.33 15.94
N ALA A 154 -16.99 -9.41 16.55
CA ALA A 154 -17.76 -8.25 16.97
C ALA A 154 -17.56 -7.86 18.44
N ILE A 155 -17.21 -8.82 19.30
CA ILE A 155 -17.25 -8.70 20.76
C ILE A 155 -15.95 -9.24 21.37
N GLY A 156 -15.59 -8.75 22.55
CA GLY A 156 -14.47 -9.25 23.37
C GLY A 156 -13.15 -8.52 23.13
N ASP A 157 -12.13 -8.88 23.91
CA ASP A 157 -10.81 -8.23 23.86
C ASP A 157 -10.10 -8.40 22.51
N GLN A 158 -10.44 -9.49 21.82
CA GLN A 158 -10.01 -9.83 20.47
C GLN A 158 -10.36 -8.75 19.43
N THR A 159 -11.31 -7.86 19.74
CA THR A 159 -11.64 -6.69 18.91
C THR A 159 -10.45 -5.74 18.75
N LYS A 160 -9.48 -5.73 19.67
CA LYS A 160 -8.24 -4.94 19.55
C LYS A 160 -7.41 -5.31 18.31
N LEU A 161 -7.52 -6.56 17.85
CA LEU A 161 -6.83 -7.04 16.66
C LEU A 161 -7.52 -6.58 15.36
N VAL A 162 -8.79 -6.16 15.45
CA VAL A 162 -9.55 -5.63 14.32
C VAL A 162 -9.19 -4.16 14.13
N LYS A 163 -8.64 -3.83 12.96
CA LYS A 163 -8.36 -2.43 12.62
C LYS A 163 -9.69 -1.75 12.23
N GLN A 164 -9.97 -0.60 12.83
CA GLN A 164 -11.21 0.13 12.58
C GLN A 164 -10.97 1.63 12.47
N THR A 165 -11.77 2.28 11.62
CA THR A 165 -11.78 3.74 11.53
C THR A 165 -13.16 4.26 11.08
N MET A 166 -13.39 5.54 11.33
CA MET A 166 -14.60 6.24 10.94
C MET A 166 -14.25 7.64 10.45
N ALA A 167 -14.88 8.07 9.36
CA ALA A 167 -14.75 9.43 8.85
C ALA A 167 -16.10 9.93 8.33
N ALA A 168 -16.25 11.24 8.25
CA ALA A 168 -17.42 11.89 7.66
C ALA A 168 -17.01 12.53 6.33
N ALA A 169 -17.81 12.32 5.30
CA ALA A 169 -17.71 12.99 4.01
C ALA A 169 -18.77 14.08 3.91
N TYR A 170 -18.38 15.26 3.45
CA TYR A 170 -19.28 16.40 3.29
C TYR A 170 -19.69 16.56 1.84
N THR A 171 -20.83 15.97 1.47
CA THR A 171 -21.40 16.09 0.11
C THR A 171 -22.39 17.24 0.03
N LYS A 172 -22.73 17.69 -1.19
CA LYS A 172 -23.77 18.72 -1.41
C LYS A 172 -25.13 18.34 -0.79
N SER A 173 -25.46 17.05 -0.74
CA SER A 173 -26.72 16.57 -0.18
C SER A 173 -26.74 16.56 1.35
N GLY A 174 -25.56 16.56 2.00
CA GLY A 174 -25.38 16.45 3.45
C GLY A 174 -24.16 15.59 3.82
N ALA A 175 -24.00 15.34 5.13
CA ALA A 175 -22.92 14.51 5.65
C ALA A 175 -23.23 13.01 5.50
N ILE A 176 -22.23 12.25 5.05
CA ILE A 176 -22.24 10.79 4.98
C ILE A 176 -21.11 10.25 5.86
N GLY A 177 -21.45 9.48 6.88
CA GLY A 177 -20.49 8.75 7.70
C GLY A 177 -20.08 7.44 7.03
N VAL A 178 -18.78 7.20 6.97
CA VAL A 178 -18.15 5.97 6.48
C VAL A 178 -17.44 5.31 7.66
N ARG A 179 -17.74 4.04 7.92
CA ARG A 179 -17.04 3.22 8.93
C ARG A 179 -16.53 1.95 8.28
N LEU A 180 -15.26 1.64 8.50
CA LEU A 180 -14.63 0.40 8.04
C LEU A 180 -14.03 -0.34 9.24
N ARG A 181 -14.30 -1.64 9.30
CA ARG A 181 -13.64 -2.60 10.19
C ARG A 181 -12.99 -3.66 9.31
N LEU A 182 -11.73 -3.97 9.54
CA LEU A 182 -10.94 -4.85 8.69
C LEU A 182 -10.07 -5.77 9.56
N VAL A 183 -10.03 -7.06 9.20
CA VAL A 183 -9.16 -8.05 9.83
C VAL A 183 -8.03 -8.42 8.85
N PRO A 184 -6.77 -8.08 9.17
CA PRO A 184 -5.62 -8.49 8.37
C PRO A 184 -5.47 -10.02 8.29
N PRO A 185 -4.86 -10.56 7.22
CA PRO A 185 -4.82 -12.01 6.95
C PRO A 185 -4.04 -12.80 8.01
N ASN A 186 -2.95 -12.24 8.53
CA ASN A 186 -2.06 -12.91 9.50
C ASN A 186 -2.51 -12.75 10.97
N THR A 187 -3.78 -12.40 11.20
CA THR A 187 -4.30 -12.16 12.55
C THR A 187 -4.72 -13.48 13.18
N LEU A 188 -3.94 -13.96 14.16
CA LEU A 188 -4.30 -15.11 14.99
C LEU A 188 -5.21 -14.65 16.12
N PHE A 189 -6.39 -15.27 16.19
CA PHE A 189 -7.28 -15.09 17.31
C PHE A 189 -7.05 -16.20 18.34
N PRO A 190 -7.22 -15.93 19.64
CA PRO A 190 -6.95 -16.93 20.69
C PRO A 190 -7.83 -18.18 20.56
N ASP A 191 -9.01 -18.08 19.95
CA ASP A 191 -9.88 -19.24 19.70
C ASP A 191 -9.36 -20.16 18.57
N LYS A 192 -8.43 -19.67 17.73
CA LYS A 192 -7.86 -20.41 16.59
C LYS A 192 -6.41 -20.71 16.88
N ILE A 193 -6.10 -22.00 17.07
CA ILE A 193 -4.73 -22.48 17.21
C ILE A 193 -4.02 -22.31 15.86
N GLY A 194 -2.87 -21.66 15.87
CA GLY A 194 -2.10 -21.44 14.64
C GLY A 194 -1.54 -22.76 14.11
N GLU A 195 -1.40 -22.90 12.78
CA GLU A 195 -0.79 -24.09 12.16
C GLU A 195 0.60 -24.41 12.72
N LYS A 196 1.34 -23.38 13.13
CA LYS A 196 2.65 -23.49 13.80
C LYS A 196 2.56 -24.10 15.21
N GLU A 197 1.49 -23.82 15.94
CA GLU A 197 1.26 -24.38 17.27
C GLU A 197 0.81 -25.84 17.16
N ILE A 198 -0.05 -26.16 16.18
CA ILE A 198 -0.49 -27.52 15.89
C ILE A 198 0.72 -28.40 15.52
N SER A 199 1.59 -27.93 14.61
CA SER A 199 2.78 -28.69 14.23
C SER A 199 3.80 -28.85 15.37
N ASN A 200 3.91 -27.89 16.28
CA ASN A 200 4.75 -28.01 17.46
C ASN A 200 4.16 -28.99 18.50
N ALA A 201 2.84 -29.01 18.67
CA ALA A 201 2.16 -29.99 19.53
C ALA A 201 2.38 -31.42 18.99
N ILE A 202 2.14 -31.65 17.69
CA ILE A 202 2.36 -32.95 17.04
C ILE A 202 3.83 -33.40 17.19
N LYS A 203 4.81 -32.52 16.97
CA LYS A 203 6.23 -32.85 17.14
C LYS A 203 6.59 -33.17 18.60
N GLY A 204 5.94 -32.53 19.56
CA GLY A 204 6.10 -32.81 20.99
C GLY A 204 5.58 -34.19 21.36
N ASP A 205 4.41 -34.55 20.84
CA ASP A 205 3.76 -35.84 21.11
C ASP A 205 4.50 -37.01 20.44
N VAL A 206 4.98 -36.84 19.20
CA VAL A 206 5.83 -37.85 18.53
C VAL A 206 7.13 -38.09 19.30
N LYS A 207 7.75 -37.05 19.87
CA LYS A 207 8.94 -37.22 20.71
C LYS A 207 8.64 -37.97 22.01
N LYS A 208 7.47 -37.75 22.61
CA LYS A 208 7.06 -38.50 23.82
C LYS A 208 6.82 -39.97 23.52
N ILE A 209 6.15 -40.27 22.41
CA ILE A 209 5.90 -41.65 21.96
C ILE A 209 7.24 -42.37 21.69
N ILE A 210 8.19 -41.73 21.01
CA ILE A 210 9.51 -42.33 20.75
C ILE A 210 10.30 -42.58 22.06
N ILE A 211 10.17 -41.69 23.05
CA ILE A 211 10.81 -41.87 24.36
C ILE A 211 10.13 -43.00 25.15
N GLU A 212 8.81 -43.12 25.10
CA GLU A 212 8.04 -44.22 25.72
C GLU A 212 8.34 -45.58 25.07
N ASP A 213 8.55 -45.63 23.75
CA ASP A 213 8.99 -46.84 23.04
C ASP A 213 10.47 -47.20 23.34
N LEU A 214 11.31 -46.22 23.68
CA LEU A 214 12.71 -46.42 24.09
C LEU A 214 12.85 -46.78 25.58
N THR A 215 11.91 -46.41 26.46
CA THR A 215 11.90 -46.82 27.88
C THR A 215 11.18 -48.15 28.16
N GLN A 216 10.46 -48.73 27.18
CA GLN A 216 9.95 -50.10 27.27
C GLN A 216 10.93 -51.17 26.75
N LYS A 217 12.18 -50.79 26.43
CA LYS A 217 13.22 -51.73 26.01
C LYS A 217 14.54 -51.44 26.73
N GLU A 218 14.65 -51.94 27.95
CA GLU A 218 15.95 -52.32 28.51
C GLU A 218 16.08 -53.85 28.61
N PRO A 219 17.32 -54.38 28.55
CA PRO A 219 17.65 -55.64 27.87
C PRO A 219 18.10 -56.75 28.82
N GLU A 220 17.83 -58.02 28.45
CA GLU A 220 18.66 -59.15 28.88
C GLU A 220 19.60 -59.57 27.74
N LYS A 221 20.91 -59.52 28.05
CA LYS A 221 22.05 -60.02 27.25
C LYS A 221 22.04 -61.56 27.26
N GLU A 222 22.58 -62.35 26.32
CA GLU A 222 23.91 -62.35 25.69
C GLU A 222 23.91 -63.17 24.39
N SER A 223 24.73 -62.80 23.41
CA SER A 223 25.82 -63.69 22.94
C SER A 223 26.71 -62.93 21.98
N GLU A 224 27.92 -62.66 22.47
CA GLU A 224 29.07 -62.36 21.64
C GLU A 224 29.37 -63.57 20.75
N LYS A 225 29.46 -63.33 19.43
CA LYS A 225 30.40 -64.02 18.55
C LYS A 225 30.63 -63.17 17.30
N GLU A 226 31.90 -62.87 17.10
CA GLU A 226 32.55 -62.50 15.83
C GLU A 226 32.43 -61.06 15.33
N LEU A 227 33.07 -60.14 16.07
CA LEU A 227 33.88 -59.10 15.45
C LEU A 227 35.29 -59.67 15.26
N GLU A 228 35.57 -60.18 14.06
CA GLU A 228 36.86 -60.05 13.36
C GLU A 228 36.82 -60.87 12.06
N LYS A 229 36.33 -60.24 10.98
CA LYS A 229 36.87 -60.40 9.63
C LYS A 229 36.21 -59.42 8.65
N LYS A 230 37.09 -58.63 8.01
CA LYS A 230 36.91 -57.85 6.78
C LYS A 230 36.47 -56.40 6.92
N GLU A 231 37.41 -55.59 7.40
CA GLU A 231 37.75 -54.40 6.62
C GLU A 231 38.42 -54.84 5.30
N LYS A 232 37.86 -54.31 4.21
CA LYS A 232 38.41 -54.10 2.86
C LYS A 232 38.33 -55.22 1.81
N VAL A 233 38.06 -54.69 0.61
CA VAL A 233 38.34 -55.12 -0.77
C VAL A 233 37.15 -55.71 -1.58
N VAL A 234 36.96 -55.10 -2.76
CA VAL A 234 36.34 -55.56 -4.03
C VAL A 234 34.80 -55.41 -4.08
N GLU A 235 34.24 -54.35 -4.68
CA GLU A 235 34.07 -54.15 -6.13
C GLU A 235 33.09 -55.17 -6.74
N TYR A 236 31.92 -54.69 -7.20
CA TYR A 236 31.29 -55.24 -8.39
C TYR A 236 30.49 -54.16 -9.13
N LYS A 237 31.05 -53.78 -10.28
CA LYS A 237 30.41 -53.06 -11.38
C LYS A 237 29.51 -54.05 -12.17
N PRO A 238 28.66 -53.58 -13.11
CA PRO A 238 27.58 -54.33 -13.72
C PRO A 238 28.05 -55.30 -14.81
N GLU A 239 27.26 -56.32 -15.12
CA GLU A 239 27.28 -57.06 -16.41
C GLU A 239 25.91 -57.76 -16.56
N GLU A 240 25.02 -57.37 -17.49
CA GLU A 240 25.04 -57.51 -18.96
C GLU A 240 25.09 -58.96 -19.46
N SER A 241 23.99 -59.42 -20.06
CA SER A 241 24.03 -60.35 -21.20
C SER A 241 23.19 -59.78 -22.35
N LYS A 242 23.94 -59.26 -23.33
CA LYS A 242 23.72 -59.13 -24.80
C LYS A 242 22.93 -60.32 -25.38
N LYS A 243 22.30 -60.36 -26.56
CA LYS A 243 22.16 -59.55 -27.80
C LYS A 243 21.14 -60.34 -28.65
N GLU A 244 20.26 -59.69 -29.42
CA GLU A 244 20.08 -60.02 -30.85
C GLU A 244 19.23 -58.97 -31.59
N GLU A 245 19.68 -58.64 -32.79
CA GLU A 245 19.18 -57.63 -33.72
C GLU A 245 18.03 -58.14 -34.63
N LYS A 246 17.12 -57.21 -34.96
CA LYS A 246 16.49 -56.94 -36.28
C LYS A 246 16.04 -58.13 -37.17
N LYS A 247 14.76 -58.08 -37.56
CA LYS A 247 14.32 -58.24 -38.97
C LYS A 247 13.17 -57.27 -39.32
N LYS A 248 13.42 -56.45 -40.35
CA LYS A 248 12.53 -55.54 -41.15
C LYS A 248 11.74 -56.37 -42.21
N PRO A 249 10.97 -55.84 -43.21
CA PRO A 249 10.21 -54.56 -43.42
C PRO A 249 8.83 -54.72 -44.16
N LYS A 250 8.10 -53.61 -44.42
CA LYS A 250 7.35 -53.23 -45.68
C LYS A 250 6.73 -51.81 -45.48
N LYS A 251 7.10 -50.75 -46.22
CA LYS A 251 6.59 -50.22 -47.54
C LYS A 251 5.06 -50.00 -47.51
N GLU A 252 4.43 -48.87 -47.86
CA GLU A 252 4.61 -47.65 -48.69
C GLU A 252 3.93 -46.45 -47.94
N GLU A 253 4.06 -45.15 -48.22
CA GLU A 253 4.00 -44.41 -49.49
C GLU A 253 4.52 -42.96 -49.33
N LYS A 254 4.97 -42.35 -50.44
CA LYS A 254 5.54 -41.00 -50.58
C LYS A 254 4.44 -39.97 -50.91
N VAL A 255 4.55 -38.73 -50.43
CA VAL A 255 4.28 -37.47 -51.19
C VAL A 255 5.18 -36.35 -50.61
N VAL A 256 6.29 -35.99 -51.29
CA VAL A 256 6.58 -34.80 -52.15
C VAL A 256 7.11 -33.55 -51.41
N GLU A 257 8.37 -33.31 -51.77
CA GLU A 257 9.34 -32.21 -51.79
C GLU A 257 9.14 -30.75 -51.28
N PRO A 258 10.29 -30.07 -51.04
CA PRO A 258 10.47 -28.80 -50.33
C PRO A 258 11.03 -27.63 -51.19
N GLU A 259 10.96 -26.38 -50.70
CA GLU A 259 11.83 -25.24 -51.10
C GLU A 259 11.71 -24.14 -50.00
N LYS A 260 12.67 -24.02 -49.07
CA LYS A 260 13.86 -23.15 -49.00
C LYS A 260 13.61 -21.62 -49.00
N GLU A 261 14.11 -21.01 -47.92
CA GLU A 261 14.79 -19.70 -47.82
C GLU A 261 14.20 -18.49 -48.58
N VAL A 262 13.79 -17.47 -47.81
CA VAL A 262 14.17 -16.04 -47.92
C VAL A 262 13.21 -15.22 -47.03
N SER A 263 13.70 -14.10 -46.47
CA SER A 263 12.97 -13.04 -45.74
C SER A 263 13.04 -13.01 -44.20
N LYS A 264 14.26 -13.13 -43.65
CA LYS A 264 14.60 -12.50 -42.36
C LYS A 264 14.82 -10.98 -42.45
N GLU A 265 14.58 -10.36 -43.61
CA GLU A 265 14.72 -8.90 -43.81
C GLU A 265 13.40 -8.10 -43.77
N LYS A 266 12.21 -8.72 -43.75
CA LYS A 266 10.93 -7.97 -43.81
C LYS A 266 10.23 -7.69 -42.47
N LYS A 267 10.88 -7.95 -41.32
CA LYS A 267 10.33 -7.58 -39.99
C LYS A 267 11.01 -6.37 -39.35
N GLN A 268 12.00 -5.76 -40.01
CA GLN A 268 12.63 -4.51 -39.54
C GLN A 268 12.22 -3.26 -40.34
N GLU A 269 11.48 -3.40 -41.44
CA GLU A 269 10.95 -2.25 -42.20
C GLU A 269 9.55 -1.80 -41.74
N VAL A 270 8.69 -2.73 -41.29
CA VAL A 270 7.31 -2.40 -40.84
C VAL A 270 7.27 -1.61 -39.52
N ILE A 271 8.36 -1.59 -38.76
CA ILE A 271 8.46 -0.83 -37.50
C ILE A 271 9.06 0.56 -37.73
N LYS A 272 9.70 0.83 -38.88
CA LYS A 272 10.30 2.13 -39.19
C LYS A 272 9.33 3.09 -39.90
N GLU A 273 8.33 2.60 -40.63
CA GLU A 273 7.31 3.47 -41.26
C GLU A 273 6.28 4.01 -40.27
N LYS A 274 5.89 3.24 -39.24
CA LYS A 274 4.97 3.71 -38.19
C LYS A 274 5.54 4.76 -37.23
N ILE A 275 6.86 4.96 -37.23
CA ILE A 275 7.54 5.99 -36.42
C ILE A 275 7.68 7.32 -37.21
N VAL A 276 7.48 7.30 -38.53
CA VAL A 276 7.64 8.49 -39.39
C VAL A 276 6.31 9.25 -39.59
N GLU A 277 5.16 8.59 -39.57
CA GLU A 277 3.84 9.27 -39.63
C GLU A 277 3.50 9.99 -38.32
N HIS A 278 3.75 9.37 -37.17
CA HIS A 278 3.46 10.00 -35.87
C HIS A 278 4.41 11.16 -35.48
N LYS A 279 5.52 11.34 -36.21
CA LYS A 279 6.44 12.48 -36.07
C LYS A 279 6.14 13.65 -37.02
N LYS A 280 5.27 13.47 -38.02
CA LYS A 280 4.79 14.56 -38.90
C LYS A 280 3.52 15.20 -38.37
N GLU A 281 2.59 14.42 -37.82
CA GLU A 281 1.35 14.97 -37.21
C GLU A 281 1.63 15.81 -35.95
N THR A 282 2.63 15.44 -35.14
CA THR A 282 3.02 16.22 -33.94
C THR A 282 3.85 17.48 -34.24
N LYS A 283 4.20 17.75 -35.51
CA LYS A 283 4.94 18.95 -35.93
C LYS A 283 4.09 20.03 -36.60
N GLU A 284 2.91 19.70 -37.12
CA GLU A 284 1.98 20.70 -37.67
C GLU A 284 1.00 21.25 -36.64
N GLU A 285 0.55 20.47 -35.65
CA GLU A 285 -0.33 21.00 -34.58
C GLU A 285 0.40 21.87 -33.53
N LYS A 286 1.73 21.91 -33.52
CA LYS A 286 2.54 22.69 -32.55
C LYS A 286 3.04 24.05 -33.05
N LYS A 287 2.55 24.54 -34.19
CA LYS A 287 3.02 25.83 -34.75
C LYS A 287 2.03 26.99 -34.75
N GLU A 288 0.77 26.84 -34.32
CA GLU A 288 -0.19 27.96 -34.37
C GLU A 288 -0.74 28.54 -33.06
N GLU A 289 -0.61 27.88 -31.90
CA GLU A 289 -1.04 28.49 -30.62
C GLU A 289 -0.05 28.13 -29.52
N PRO A 290 0.89 29.03 -29.14
CA PRO A 290 0.72 29.83 -27.92
C PRO A 290 1.54 31.14 -27.87
N LYS A 291 1.62 31.95 -28.95
CA LYS A 291 2.39 33.23 -28.94
C LYS A 291 1.56 34.51 -28.74
N LYS A 292 0.23 34.42 -28.66
CA LYS A 292 -0.67 35.59 -28.51
C LYS A 292 -1.17 35.85 -27.08
N GLU A 293 -1.09 34.87 -26.17
CA GLU A 293 -1.53 35.04 -24.78
C GLU A 293 -0.45 35.64 -23.87
N GLU A 294 0.81 35.17 -23.96
CA GLU A 294 1.93 35.70 -23.15
C GLU A 294 2.28 37.17 -23.44
N LYS A 295 1.89 37.71 -24.61
CA LYS A 295 2.07 39.14 -24.95
C LYS A 295 0.94 40.05 -24.46
N LYS A 296 -0.21 39.50 -24.08
CA LYS A 296 -1.35 40.27 -23.53
C LYS A 296 -1.25 40.41 -22.01
N GLU A 297 -0.79 39.37 -21.31
CA GLU A 297 -0.60 39.41 -19.85
C GLU A 297 0.56 40.35 -19.45
N ASN A 298 1.71 40.26 -20.14
CA ASN A 298 2.86 41.14 -19.88
C ASN A 298 2.60 42.64 -20.21
N LYS A 299 1.60 42.93 -21.06
CA LYS A 299 1.17 44.31 -21.37
C LYS A 299 0.12 44.85 -20.38
N ALA A 300 -0.55 43.97 -19.64
CA ALA A 300 -1.48 44.33 -18.58
C ALA A 300 -0.74 44.63 -17.28
N GLU A 301 0.28 43.83 -16.93
CA GLU A 301 1.13 44.06 -15.75
C GLU A 301 2.00 45.33 -15.86
N THR A 302 2.48 45.67 -17.06
CA THR A 302 3.22 46.93 -17.26
C THR A 302 2.34 48.19 -17.28
N LYS A 303 1.01 48.04 -17.41
CA LYS A 303 0.05 49.16 -17.33
C LYS A 303 -0.49 49.38 -15.90
N SER A 304 -0.58 48.35 -15.07
CA SER A 304 -0.93 48.49 -13.66
C SER A 304 0.19 49.18 -12.87
N ILE A 305 1.45 48.77 -13.09
CA ILE A 305 2.61 49.35 -12.39
C ILE A 305 2.79 50.85 -12.71
N LYS A 306 2.50 51.28 -13.94
CA LYS A 306 2.56 52.72 -14.33
C LYS A 306 1.42 53.56 -13.76
N LYS A 307 0.28 52.95 -13.42
CA LYS A 307 -0.88 53.65 -12.83
C LYS A 307 -0.69 53.90 -11.34
N ASP A 308 -0.03 52.97 -10.66
CA ASP A 308 0.33 53.11 -9.24
C ASP A 308 1.45 54.14 -9.02
N GLU A 309 2.42 54.25 -9.95
CA GLU A 309 3.44 55.30 -9.90
C GLU A 309 2.88 56.72 -10.16
N SER A 310 1.83 56.86 -10.99
CA SER A 310 1.17 58.17 -11.19
C SER A 310 0.38 58.61 -9.96
N LEU A 311 -0.35 57.68 -9.30
CA LEU A 311 -1.11 57.97 -8.09
C LEU A 311 -0.20 58.37 -6.91
N GLN A 312 1.00 57.80 -6.82
CA GLN A 312 1.97 58.17 -5.78
C GLN A 312 2.64 59.53 -6.02
N LYS A 313 2.71 60.01 -7.27
CA LYS A 313 3.21 61.35 -7.61
C LYS A 313 2.15 62.43 -7.37
N ASP A 314 0.88 62.12 -7.61
CA ASP A 314 -0.22 63.06 -7.36
C ASP A 314 -0.44 63.29 -5.86
N VAL A 315 -0.34 62.24 -5.03
CA VAL A 315 -0.42 62.37 -3.56
C VAL A 315 0.76 63.16 -2.98
N LYS A 316 1.97 63.04 -3.55
CA LYS A 316 3.14 63.84 -3.15
C LYS A 316 3.06 65.32 -3.55
N THR A 317 2.26 65.65 -4.57
CA THR A 317 2.11 67.03 -5.05
C THR A 317 1.04 67.79 -4.26
N ILE A 318 0.02 67.09 -3.74
CA ILE A 318 -1.02 67.65 -2.86
C ILE A 318 -0.49 67.90 -1.44
N ALA A 319 0.49 67.14 -0.97
CA ALA A 319 1.11 67.31 0.35
C ALA A 319 2.16 68.43 0.44
N LYS A 320 2.40 69.18 -0.65
CA LYS A 320 3.45 70.22 -0.74
C LYS A 320 2.91 71.62 -1.04
N LYS A 321 1.59 71.83 -0.91
CA LYS A 321 0.92 73.11 -1.13
C LYS A 321 0.28 73.60 0.16
#